data_AF-A0A818BA85-F1
#
_entry.id   AF-A0A818BA85-F1
#
_cell.length_a   1.000
_cell.length_b   1.000
_cell.length_c   1.000
_cell.angle_alpha   90.00
_cell.angle_beta   90.00
_cell.angle_gamma   90.00
#
_symmetry.space_group_name_H-M   'P 1'
#
loop_
_entity.id
_entity.type
_entity.pdbx_description
1 polymer ?
#
loop_
_entity_poly.entity_id
_entity_poly.type
_entity_poly.pdbx_seq_one_letter_code
_entity_poly.pdbx_strand_id
1 'polypeptide(L)'
;MLSFIIIFFASLLSRSEPLTNVGGIILQDTTWSSVGNANPYYLISDVYVPRNVTLIIRPGVRILFNNGDFEILVKGFLQVNGNALNPVLL
;
A
#
# COMPACT_ATOMS: atom_id res chain seq x y z
N MET A 1 30.68 -3.40 43.21
CA MET A 1 31.29 -2.67 42.08
C MET A 1 30.17 -2.32 41.12
N LEU A 2 30.02 -1.02 40.81
CA LEU A 2 29.19 -0.54 39.71
C LEU A 2 29.50 -1.33 38.44
N SER A 3 28.49 -1.83 37.71
CA SER A 3 28.46 -1.74 36.25
C SER A 3 27.21 -2.33 35.62
N PHE A 4 26.45 -1.40 35.02
CA PHE A 4 25.70 -1.55 33.79
C PHE A 4 24.65 -2.68 33.72
N ILE A 5 23.50 -2.43 34.34
CA ILE A 5 22.25 -2.62 33.60
C ILE A 5 22.37 -1.71 32.37
N ILE A 6 22.90 -2.24 31.26
CA ILE A 6 22.50 -1.73 29.96
C ILE A 6 21.01 -2.05 29.93
N ILE A 7 20.24 -1.00 30.14
CA ILE A 7 18.86 -0.93 29.72
C ILE A 7 18.89 -1.31 28.23
N PHE A 8 18.77 -2.60 27.93
CA PHE A 8 18.32 -3.08 26.62
C PHE A 8 16.80 -2.90 26.61
N PHE A 9 16.37 -1.68 26.92
CA PHE A 9 15.22 -1.08 26.27
C PHE A 9 15.73 -0.77 24.87
N ALA A 10 16.05 -1.81 24.11
CA ALA A 10 15.89 -1.75 22.67
C ALA A 10 14.40 -1.45 22.55
N SER A 11 14.11 -0.15 22.49
CA SER A 11 12.81 0.40 22.26
C SER A 11 12.12 -0.56 21.30
N LEU A 12 11.00 -1.11 21.75
CA LEU A 12 9.95 -1.62 20.89
C LEU A 12 9.60 -0.46 19.95
N LEU A 13 10.44 -0.24 18.94
CA LEU A 13 10.13 0.65 17.86
C LEU A 13 8.99 -0.09 17.17
N SER A 14 7.77 0.25 17.54
CA SER A 14 6.61 0.00 16.71
C SER A 14 6.98 0.60 15.37
N ARG A 15 7.43 -0.24 14.43
CA ARG A 15 7.67 0.16 13.06
C ARG A 15 6.28 0.50 12.53
N SER A 16 5.92 1.77 12.59
CA SER A 16 4.84 2.32 11.78
C SER A 16 5.33 2.14 10.35
N GLU A 17 4.93 1.03 9.73
CA GLU A 17 5.16 0.83 8.30
C GLU A 17 4.51 2.02 7.61
N PRO A 18 5.29 2.90 6.97
CA PRO A 18 4.70 4.01 6.26
C PRO A 18 3.79 3.41 5.18
N LEU A 19 2.53 3.81 5.23
CA LEU A 19 1.46 3.35 4.37
C LEU A 19 1.00 4.50 3.49
N THR A 20 0.38 4.15 2.37
CA THR A 20 -0.29 5.14 1.51
C THR A 20 -1.79 4.97 1.63
N ASN A 21 -2.46 5.93 2.25
CA ASN A 21 -3.92 5.99 2.20
C ASN A 21 -4.36 6.35 0.77
N VAL A 22 -5.28 5.57 0.21
CA VAL A 22 -5.85 5.80 -1.13
C VAL A 22 -7.36 5.76 -1.09
N GLY A 23 -7.96 6.51 -2.00
CA GLY A 23 -9.40 6.66 -2.14
C GLY A 23 -9.72 7.79 -3.12
N GLY A 24 -10.98 7.87 -3.53
CA GLY A 24 -11.46 8.88 -4.47
C GLY A 24 -11.10 8.56 -5.93
N ILE A 25 -11.05 9.61 -6.75
CA ILE A 25 -10.91 9.47 -8.21
C ILE A 25 -9.43 9.59 -8.62
N ILE A 26 -8.94 8.61 -9.37
CA ILE A 26 -7.64 8.68 -10.04
C ILE A 26 -7.83 9.41 -11.38
N LEU A 27 -7.45 10.68 -11.44
CA LEU A 27 -7.70 11.54 -12.62
C LEU A 27 -6.66 11.39 -13.74
N GLN A 28 -5.53 10.75 -13.46
CA GLN A 28 -4.42 10.57 -14.40
C GLN A 28 -3.75 9.23 -14.18
N ASP A 29 -3.03 8.74 -15.19
CA ASP A 29 -2.28 7.49 -15.11
C ASP A 29 -1.42 7.47 -13.84
N THR A 30 -1.62 6.42 -13.05
CA THR A 30 -1.06 6.30 -11.70
C THR A 30 -0.44 4.93 -11.53
N THR A 31 0.71 4.88 -10.87
CA THR A 31 1.40 3.63 -10.56
C THR A 31 1.51 3.44 -9.05
N TRP A 32 0.99 2.33 -8.55
CA TRP A 32 1.23 1.84 -7.21
C TRP A 32 2.49 0.95 -7.21
N SER A 33 3.41 1.22 -6.27
CA SER A 33 4.74 0.62 -6.22
C SER A 33 5.08 0.10 -4.83
N SER A 34 5.73 -1.06 -4.76
CA SER A 34 6.19 -1.68 -3.51
C SER A 34 7.51 -1.09 -2.99
N VAL A 35 8.15 -0.21 -3.76
CA VAL A 35 9.45 0.39 -3.43
C VAL A 35 9.28 1.54 -2.44
N GLY A 36 10.16 1.58 -1.44
CA GLY A 36 10.22 2.65 -0.45
C GLY A 36 9.12 2.55 0.59
N ASN A 37 8.56 3.70 0.96
CA ASN A 37 7.69 3.87 2.12
C ASN A 37 6.20 3.94 1.74
N ALA A 38 5.83 3.51 0.53
CA ALA A 38 4.47 3.67 0.01
C ALA A 38 3.58 2.42 0.18
N ASN A 39 4.11 1.33 0.74
CA ASN A 39 3.49 0.02 0.76
C ASN A 39 3.33 -0.48 2.21
N PRO A 40 2.12 -0.82 2.68
CA PRO A 40 0.90 -1.09 1.92
C PRO A 40 0.13 0.14 1.45
N TYR A 41 -0.70 -0.05 0.42
CA TYR A 41 -1.77 0.88 0.04
C TYR A 41 -3.03 0.54 0.84
N TYR A 42 -3.51 1.49 1.63
CA TYR A 42 -4.65 1.32 2.54
C TYR A 42 -5.86 2.04 1.95
N LEU A 43 -6.89 1.30 1.53
CA LEU A 43 -8.13 1.90 1.04
C LEU A 43 -8.90 2.48 2.22
N ILE A 44 -9.15 3.78 2.14
CA ILE A 44 -9.94 4.55 3.12
C ILE A 44 -11.30 5.00 2.54
N SER A 45 -11.51 4.81 1.24
CA SER A 45 -12.76 4.92 0.50
C SER A 45 -12.60 4.18 -0.84
N ASP A 46 -13.67 4.12 -1.62
CA ASP A 46 -13.60 3.57 -2.98
C ASP A 46 -12.57 4.30 -3.84
N VAL A 47 -11.87 3.55 -4.67
CA VAL A 47 -10.96 4.08 -5.69
C VAL A 47 -11.65 3.98 -7.05
N TYR A 48 -11.92 5.11 -7.67
CA TYR A 48 -12.52 5.17 -9.00
C TYR A 48 -11.47 5.46 -10.08
N VAL A 49 -11.36 4.57 -11.06
CA VAL A 49 -10.50 4.72 -12.24
C VAL A 49 -11.39 5.03 -13.46
N PRO A 50 -11.52 6.31 -13.87
CA PRO A 50 -12.38 6.72 -14.96
C PRO A 50 -11.86 6.23 -16.32
N ARG A 51 -12.69 6.37 -17.36
CA ARG A 51 -12.31 6.04 -18.75
C ARG A 51 -11.03 6.81 -19.14
N ASN A 52 -10.18 6.16 -19.94
CA ASN A 52 -8.90 6.68 -20.45
C ASN A 52 -7.82 6.90 -19.38
N VAL A 53 -8.02 6.41 -18.15
CA VAL A 53 -6.99 6.42 -17.09
C VAL A 53 -6.55 4.99 -16.79
N THR A 54 -5.26 4.81 -16.55
CA THR A 54 -4.64 3.54 -16.16
C THR A 54 -4.17 3.58 -14.71
N LEU A 55 -4.63 2.62 -13.91
CA LEU A 55 -3.98 2.27 -12.65
C LEU A 55 -3.07 1.06 -12.87
N ILE A 56 -1.76 1.24 -12.64
CA ILE A 56 -0.76 0.17 -12.70
C ILE A 56 -0.37 -0.24 -11.28
N ILE A 57 -0.59 -1.50 -10.92
CA ILE A 57 -0.17 -2.09 -9.66
C ILE A 57 1.07 -2.97 -9.93
N ARG A 58 2.23 -2.54 -9.44
CA ARG A 58 3.53 -3.22 -9.65
C ARG A 58 3.68 -4.48 -8.78
N PRO A 59 4.65 -5.37 -9.10
CA PRO A 59 4.93 -6.54 -8.27
C PRO A 59 5.20 -6.19 -6.80
N GLY A 60 4.72 -7.03 -5.88
CA GLY A 60 4.97 -6.90 -4.44
C GLY A 60 4.10 -5.85 -3.72
N VAL A 61 3.19 -5.18 -4.43
CA VAL A 61 2.25 -4.25 -3.80
C VAL A 61 1.27 -5.03 -2.92
N ARG A 62 1.05 -4.53 -1.70
CA ARG A 62 0.02 -4.98 -0.78
C ARG A 62 -1.06 -3.92 -0.71
N ILE A 63 -2.29 -4.34 -0.91
CA ILE A 63 -3.49 -3.52 -0.78
C ILE A 63 -4.22 -4.03 0.45
N LEU A 64 -4.72 -3.14 1.29
CA LEU A 64 -5.44 -3.46 2.51
C LEU A 64 -6.69 -2.59 2.60
N PHE A 65 -7.76 -3.14 3.16
CA PHE A 65 -9.05 -2.48 3.29
C PHE A 65 -9.28 -2.09 4.75
N ASN A 66 -9.53 -0.80 5.04
CA ASN A 66 -9.72 -0.31 6.40
C ASN A 66 -11.12 -0.61 6.96
N ASN A 67 -11.42 -1.87 7.26
CA ASN A 67 -12.70 -2.30 7.87
C ASN A 67 -13.98 -1.77 7.17
N GLY A 68 -13.87 -1.32 5.93
CA GLY A 68 -14.95 -0.81 5.11
C GLY A 68 -15.10 -1.65 3.86
N ASP A 69 -16.33 -1.73 3.35
CA ASP A 69 -16.66 -2.35 2.06
C ASP A 69 -16.24 -1.42 0.92
N PHE A 70 -14.93 -1.23 0.75
CA PHE A 70 -14.37 -0.38 -0.28
C PHE A 70 -14.05 -1.15 -1.55
N GLU A 71 -14.23 -0.49 -2.69
CA GLU A 71 -14.05 -1.09 -4.01
C GLU A 71 -12.99 -0.33 -4.83
N ILE A 72 -12.36 -1.05 -5.77
CA ILE A 72 -11.64 -0.41 -6.88
C ILE A 72 -12.54 -0.48 -8.11
N LEU A 73 -13.24 0.61 -8.38
CA LEU A 73 -14.23 0.75 -9.45
C LEU A 73 -13.55 1.20 -10.75
N VAL A 74 -13.41 0.30 -11.71
CA VAL A 74 -12.65 0.55 -12.95
C VAL A 74 -13.56 0.71 -14.16
N LYS A 75 -13.53 1.90 -14.78
CA LYS A 75 -14.06 2.20 -16.12
C LYS A 75 -12.95 2.41 -17.16
N GLY A 76 -11.73 2.71 -16.72
CA GLY A 76 -10.53 2.77 -17.54
C GLY A 76 -9.79 1.44 -17.59
N PHE A 77 -8.49 1.48 -17.28
CA PHE A 77 -7.62 0.31 -17.31
C PHE A 77 -7.04 0.03 -15.92
N LEU A 78 -6.99 -1.25 -15.56
CA LEU A 78 -6.30 -1.74 -14.38
C LEU A 78 -5.28 -2.79 -14.82
N GLN A 79 -4.00 -2.55 -14.55
CA GLN A 79 -2.91 -3.48 -14.84
C GLN A 79 -2.33 -3.99 -13.52
N VAL A 80 -2.50 -5.29 -13.24
CA VAL A 80 -1.98 -5.93 -12.03
C VAL A 80 -0.81 -6.83 -12.40
N ASN A 81 0.41 -6.39 -12.08
CA ASN A 81 1.64 -7.00 -12.57
C ASN A 81 2.37 -7.77 -11.45
N GLY A 82 1.66 -8.61 -10.69
CA GLY A 82 2.28 -9.53 -9.72
C GLY A 82 3.07 -10.65 -10.41
N ASN A 83 4.06 -11.22 -9.74
CA ASN A 83 4.77 -12.43 -10.20
C ASN A 83 5.03 -13.40 -9.05
N ALA A 84 5.54 -14.59 -9.35
CA ALA A 84 5.73 -15.65 -8.35
C ALA A 84 6.67 -15.26 -7.19
N LEU A 85 7.67 -14.41 -7.45
CA LEU A 85 8.58 -13.91 -6.41
C LEU A 85 8.00 -12.73 -5.64
N ASN A 86 7.18 -11.91 -6.30
CA ASN A 86 6.60 -10.68 -5.77
C ASN A 86 5.12 -10.61 -6.17
N PRO A 87 4.24 -11.37 -5.50
CA PRO A 87 2.81 -11.34 -5.79
C PRO A 87 2.23 -9.97 -5.42
N VAL A 88 1.12 -9.61 -6.05
CA VAL A 88 0.24 -8.55 -5.54
C VAL A 88 -0.70 -9.21 -4.53
N LEU A 89 -0.81 -8.63 -3.34
CA LEU A 89 -1.67 -9.13 -2.26
C LEU A 89 -2.80 -8.12 -2.00
N LEU A 90 -4.00 -8.64 -1.79
CA LEU A 90 -5.23 -7.90 -1.49
C LEU A 90 -5.73 -8.26 -0.08
#